data_AF-A0A455B240-F1
#
_entry.id   AF-A0A455B240-F1
#
_cell.length_a   1.000
_cell.length_b   1.000
_cell.length_c   1.000
_cell.angle_alpha   90.00
_cell.angle_beta   90.00
_cell.angle_gamma   90.00
#
_symmetry.space_group_name_H-M   'P 1'
#
loop_
_entity.id
_entity.type
_entity.pdbx_description
1 polymer ?
#
loop_
_entity_poly.entity_id
_entity_poly.type
_entity_poly.pdbx_seq_one_letter_code
_entity_poly.pdbx_strand_id
1 'polypeptide(L)'
;MHAFKTPEPADAMHRKHLQEIPDQSSNVTTSFTWGWDSSKTSELLSGMGVSALEKEEVDSENIPQELLSNLGHPQSPPRKRLKSKGNDKDFVIVRRPKLNRENLPGVSWDSLPDELLLGIFSCLCLPELLKVSSVCKRWYHLAFDESLWQTLDLTGRNLHPDVVGRLLSRGVVAFRCPRSFMDQPFVERFSPFRVQHMDLSNSVIDVSTLHGLLSHCSKLQNLSLEGLRLSDPIVNNLAQNTNLVRLNLSGCSGFSESALKTLLSSCCRLDELNLSWCYEFTEKHVQVAVAHVSETVTQLNLSGYRKNLQRSDISALVGRCPSLVHLDLSDSVTLKSDCFPEFFQLNYLQHLSLSRCYDIIPETLL
;
A
#
# COMPACT_ATOMS: atom_id res chain seq x y z
N MET A 1 14.42 -66.90 -21.13
CA MET A 1 13.48 -66.93 -22.28
C MET A 1 12.42 -65.87 -22.01
N HIS A 2 12.58 -64.63 -22.50
CA HIS A 2 11.96 -64.13 -23.75
C HIS A 2 10.48 -64.55 -23.87
N ALA A 3 9.48 -63.69 -24.03
CA ALA A 3 9.42 -62.38 -24.67
C ALA A 3 8.19 -61.58 -24.12
N PHE A 4 8.33 -60.28 -23.86
CA PHE A 4 7.75 -59.19 -24.68
C PHE A 4 6.36 -59.45 -25.25
N LYS A 5 5.36 -58.71 -24.72
CA LYS A 5 4.27 -58.16 -25.52
C LYS A 5 3.85 -56.81 -24.95
N THR A 6 4.23 -55.77 -25.68
CA THR A 6 3.83 -54.37 -25.53
C THR A 6 2.37 -54.15 -25.95
N PRO A 7 1.74 -53.03 -25.53
CA PRO A 7 0.30 -52.80 -25.63
C PRO A 7 -0.11 -52.19 -26.99
N GLU A 8 -1.37 -52.42 -27.40
CA GLU A 8 -1.99 -51.67 -28.50
C GLU A 8 -3.04 -50.65 -28.00
N PRO A 9 -3.31 -49.58 -28.78
CA PRO A 9 -3.73 -48.28 -28.26
C PRO A 9 -5.12 -47.84 -28.76
N ALA A 10 -5.87 -47.15 -27.89
CA ALA A 10 -7.00 -46.27 -28.21
C ALA A 10 -7.25 -45.42 -26.94
N ASP A 11 -7.33 -44.10 -26.91
CA ASP A 11 -7.77 -43.14 -27.91
C ASP A 11 -6.91 -41.86 -27.81
N ALA A 12 -6.37 -41.44 -28.96
CA ALA A 12 -5.64 -40.20 -29.11
C ALA A 12 -6.62 -39.06 -29.40
N MET A 13 -7.04 -38.31 -28.38
CA MET A 13 -7.71 -37.02 -28.60
C MET A 13 -6.69 -36.00 -29.09
N HIS A 14 -6.73 -35.79 -30.40
CA HIS A 14 -5.93 -34.83 -31.14
C HIS A 14 -6.26 -33.38 -30.73
N ARG A 15 -5.17 -32.64 -30.48
CA ARG A 15 -5.08 -31.19 -30.59
C ARG A 15 -5.74 -30.72 -31.89
N LYS A 16 -6.65 -29.76 -31.79
CA LYS A 16 -6.93 -28.81 -32.87
C LYS A 16 -6.77 -27.39 -32.32
N HIS A 17 -5.73 -26.72 -32.83
CA HIS A 17 -5.69 -25.27 -32.95
C HIS A 17 -6.79 -24.81 -33.91
N LEU A 18 -7.43 -23.68 -33.59
CA LEU A 18 -7.99 -22.63 -34.45
C LEU A 18 -8.62 -21.60 -33.47
N GLN A 19 -7.90 -20.51 -33.17
CA GLN A 19 -8.08 -19.17 -33.74
C GLN A 19 -9.36 -18.44 -33.28
N GLU A 20 -9.09 -17.38 -32.50
CA GLU A 20 -9.75 -16.08 -32.35
C GLU A 20 -11.15 -15.85 -32.95
N ILE A 21 -12.03 -15.23 -32.14
CA ILE A 21 -12.56 -13.85 -32.29
C ILE A 21 -13.42 -13.49 -31.05
N PRO A 22 -13.48 -12.21 -30.62
CA PRO A 22 -13.88 -11.77 -29.28
C PRO A 22 -15.32 -11.23 -29.20
N ASP A 23 -15.85 -11.06 -27.98
CA ASP A 23 -16.55 -9.84 -27.51
C ASP A 23 -17.09 -10.05 -26.07
N GLN A 24 -16.55 -9.29 -25.11
CA GLN A 24 -17.19 -8.13 -24.46
C GLN A 24 -18.47 -8.44 -23.65
N SER A 25 -18.30 -8.62 -22.33
CA SER A 25 -18.98 -7.76 -21.33
C SER A 25 -18.50 -8.05 -19.90
N SER A 26 -17.76 -7.08 -19.36
CA SER A 26 -17.67 -6.63 -17.95
C SER A 26 -17.14 -7.58 -16.86
N ASN A 27 -15.82 -7.43 -16.63
CA ASN A 27 -15.10 -7.20 -15.36
C ASN A 27 -15.29 -8.28 -14.26
N VAL A 28 -14.71 -9.47 -14.43
CA VAL A 28 -13.31 -9.84 -14.08
C VAL A 28 -13.01 -9.72 -12.58
N THR A 29 -13.39 -10.78 -11.89
CA THR A 29 -12.68 -11.39 -10.77
C THR A 29 -11.21 -11.58 -11.14
N THR A 30 -10.27 -10.99 -10.40
CA THR A 30 -8.85 -11.31 -10.55
C THR A 30 -8.37 -12.11 -9.34
N SER A 31 -8.17 -13.41 -9.54
CA SER A 31 -7.35 -14.23 -8.64
C SER A 31 -5.88 -13.90 -8.89
N PHE A 32 -5.10 -13.68 -7.83
CA PHE A 32 -3.66 -13.47 -7.93
C PHE A 32 -2.90 -14.35 -6.93
N THR A 33 -1.83 -14.96 -7.43
CA THR A 33 -0.86 -15.78 -6.70
C THR A 33 0.23 -14.88 -6.10
N TRP A 34 0.40 -14.94 -4.78
CA TRP A 34 1.41 -14.19 -4.01
C TRP A 34 2.65 -15.05 -3.76
N GLY A 35 3.83 -14.54 -4.13
CA GLY A 35 5.11 -15.14 -3.78
C GLY A 35 5.97 -14.10 -3.07
N TRP A 36 6.48 -14.43 -1.89
CA TRP A 36 7.39 -13.56 -1.15
C TRP A 36 8.75 -13.50 -1.86
N ASP A 37 9.02 -12.39 -2.52
CA ASP A 37 10.34 -11.99 -2.98
C ASP A 37 10.63 -10.61 -2.37
N SER A 38 11.74 -10.48 -1.62
CA SER A 38 12.14 -9.23 -0.97
C SER A 38 12.41 -8.10 -1.97
N SER A 39 12.50 -8.40 -3.26
CA SER A 39 12.63 -7.42 -4.35
C SER A 39 11.28 -6.88 -4.87
N LYS A 40 10.15 -7.44 -4.43
CA LYS A 40 8.80 -7.18 -4.96
C LYS A 40 7.82 -6.51 -4.01
N THR A 41 8.26 -5.96 -2.87
CA THR A 41 7.42 -5.10 -2.00
C THR A 41 6.80 -3.92 -2.76
N SER A 42 7.37 -3.56 -3.91
CA SER A 42 6.82 -2.60 -4.87
C SER A 42 5.52 -3.02 -5.56
N GLU A 43 5.17 -4.32 -5.63
CA GLU A 43 4.02 -4.88 -6.35
C GLU A 43 2.73 -4.96 -5.51
N LEU A 44 2.78 -4.63 -4.21
CA LEU A 44 1.67 -4.78 -3.24
C LEU A 44 0.36 -4.05 -3.63
N LEU A 45 0.44 -3.01 -4.45
CA LEU A 45 -0.72 -2.20 -4.91
C LEU A 45 -0.86 -2.13 -6.44
N SER A 46 0.07 -2.72 -7.20
CA SER A 46 0.03 -2.72 -8.68
C SER A 46 -1.15 -3.53 -9.24
N GLY A 47 -1.67 -4.49 -8.46
CA GLY A 47 -2.85 -5.29 -8.81
C GLY A 47 -4.19 -4.54 -8.79
N MET A 48 -4.22 -3.25 -8.40
CA MET A 48 -5.43 -2.43 -8.35
C MET A 48 -5.60 -1.49 -9.56
N GLY A 49 -4.87 -1.73 -10.65
CA GLY A 49 -4.91 -0.87 -11.85
C GLY A 49 -4.01 0.36 -11.78
N VAL A 50 -3.06 0.39 -10.83
CA VAL A 50 -1.96 1.36 -10.83
C VAL A 50 -0.88 0.82 -11.75
N SER A 51 -0.83 1.33 -12.98
CA SER A 51 0.26 1.01 -13.90
C SER A 51 1.59 1.49 -13.29
N ALA A 52 2.41 0.56 -12.83
CA ALA A 52 3.84 0.78 -12.72
C ALA A 52 4.36 0.96 -14.14
N LEU A 53 4.44 2.21 -14.61
CA LEU A 53 5.21 2.50 -15.81
C LEU A 53 6.67 2.14 -15.52
N GLU A 54 7.18 1.26 -16.36
CA GLU A 54 8.56 0.80 -16.38
C GLU A 54 9.53 1.98 -16.30
N LYS A 55 10.64 1.76 -15.58
CA LYS A 55 11.81 2.64 -15.43
C LYS A 55 11.85 3.78 -16.47
N GLU A 56 11.30 4.93 -16.13
CA GLU A 56 11.72 6.17 -16.76
C GLU A 56 12.97 6.67 -16.05
N GLU A 57 13.94 7.05 -16.88
CA GLU A 57 15.25 7.53 -16.53
C GLU A 57 15.18 8.74 -15.60
N VAL A 58 16.33 9.03 -14.97
CA VAL A 58 16.56 10.14 -14.05
C VAL A 58 16.40 11.47 -14.78
N ASP A 59 15.16 11.92 -14.94
CA ASP A 59 14.80 13.31 -15.14
C ASP A 59 13.61 13.61 -14.22
N SER A 60 13.96 13.69 -12.93
CA SER A 60 13.10 14.21 -11.88
C SER A 60 12.75 15.67 -12.17
N GLU A 61 11.72 15.92 -12.98
CA GLU A 61 10.93 17.14 -12.85
C GLU A 61 10.31 17.12 -11.44
N ASN A 62 10.99 17.78 -10.51
CA ASN A 62 10.47 18.07 -9.18
C ASN A 62 9.10 18.73 -9.35
N ILE A 63 8.02 18.05 -8.96
CA ILE A 63 6.77 18.75 -8.64
C ILE A 63 7.15 19.77 -7.57
N PRO A 64 7.07 21.09 -7.83
CA PRO A 64 7.42 22.07 -6.81
C PRO A 64 6.56 21.80 -5.58
N GLN A 65 7.18 21.71 -4.39
CA GLN A 65 6.43 21.61 -3.13
C GLN A 65 5.36 22.70 -3.03
N GLU A 66 5.53 23.83 -3.73
CA GLU A 66 4.53 24.88 -3.90
C GLU A 66 3.19 24.41 -4.52
N LEU A 67 3.21 23.51 -5.50
CA LEU A 67 1.98 22.98 -6.10
C LEU A 67 1.23 22.06 -5.13
N LEU A 68 1.97 21.31 -4.29
CA LEU A 68 1.40 20.44 -3.26
C LEU A 68 0.99 21.24 -2.00
N SER A 69 1.68 22.34 -1.67
CA SER A 69 1.37 23.19 -0.53
C SER A 69 0.17 24.09 -0.79
N ASN A 70 -0.02 24.54 -2.03
CA ASN A 70 -1.20 25.30 -2.47
C ASN A 70 -2.50 24.49 -2.45
N LEU A 71 -2.43 23.17 -2.22
CA LEU A 71 -3.58 22.30 -2.05
C LEU A 71 -4.37 22.55 -0.74
N GLY A 72 -3.92 23.44 0.15
CA GLY A 72 -4.49 23.59 1.49
C GLY A 72 -5.33 24.82 1.80
N HIS A 73 -5.38 25.81 0.92
CA HIS A 73 -6.12 27.05 1.21
C HIS A 73 -7.35 27.22 0.31
N PRO A 74 -8.56 27.30 0.89
CA PRO A 74 -9.73 27.76 0.14
C PRO A 74 -9.65 29.28 -0.04
N GLN A 75 -8.67 29.82 -0.79
CA GLN A 75 -8.77 31.18 -1.35
C GLN A 75 -8.05 31.37 -2.70
N SER A 76 -8.93 31.63 -3.66
CA SER A 76 -8.82 32.46 -4.86
C SER A 76 -8.35 31.81 -6.18
N PRO A 77 -9.14 31.96 -7.27
CA PRO A 77 -8.72 31.64 -8.64
C PRO A 77 -7.48 32.48 -9.02
N PRO A 78 -6.73 32.12 -10.09
CA PRO A 78 -5.44 32.73 -10.40
C PRO A 78 -5.49 34.26 -10.29
N ARG A 79 -4.57 34.81 -9.46
CA ARG A 79 -4.43 36.25 -9.22
C ARG A 79 -4.39 36.97 -10.56
N LYS A 80 -5.35 37.86 -10.81
CA LYS A 80 -5.24 38.85 -11.88
C LYS A 80 -3.92 39.61 -11.66
N ARG A 81 -3.04 39.60 -12.66
CA ARG A 81 -1.86 40.49 -12.72
C ARG A 81 -2.28 41.89 -12.28
N LEU A 82 -1.69 42.41 -11.19
CA LEU A 82 -1.85 43.80 -10.79
C LEU A 82 -1.37 44.67 -11.96
N LYS A 83 -2.28 45.39 -12.61
CA LYS A 83 -1.91 46.53 -13.46
C LYS A 83 -1.66 47.72 -12.53
N SER A 84 -0.53 48.38 -12.75
CA SER A 84 -0.09 49.58 -12.05
C SER A 84 -1.15 50.67 -12.03
N LYS A 85 -1.24 51.36 -10.89
CA LYS A 85 -2.03 52.57 -10.64
C LYS A 85 -1.79 53.60 -11.76
N GLY A 86 -2.84 53.92 -12.51
CA GLY A 86 -2.99 55.16 -13.26
C GLY A 86 -4.23 55.86 -12.74
N ASN A 87 -4.09 57.11 -12.30
CA ASN A 87 -5.19 57.99 -11.90
C ASN A 87 -6.18 58.13 -13.05
N ASP A 88 -7.47 57.87 -12.81
CA ASP A 88 -8.50 58.79 -13.27
C ASP A 88 -9.81 58.59 -12.53
N LYS A 89 -10.44 59.73 -12.22
CA LYS A 89 -11.74 59.85 -11.57
C LYS A 89 -12.80 59.58 -12.64
N ASP A 90 -13.59 58.52 -12.44
CA ASP A 90 -15.01 58.42 -12.77
C ASP A 90 -15.51 56.99 -12.50
N PHE A 91 -16.29 56.82 -11.43
CA PHE A 91 -16.93 55.56 -11.11
C PHE A 91 -18.23 55.41 -11.90
N VAL A 92 -18.15 54.85 -13.10
CA VAL A 92 -19.31 54.23 -13.76
C VAL A 92 -19.29 52.74 -13.44
N ILE A 93 -20.30 52.23 -12.73
CA ILE A 93 -20.54 50.78 -12.58
C ILE A 93 -21.01 50.25 -13.94
N VAL A 94 -20.06 50.03 -14.85
CA VAL A 94 -20.29 49.20 -16.03
C VAL A 94 -20.29 47.76 -15.54
N ARG A 95 -21.48 47.13 -15.47
CA ARG A 95 -21.56 45.66 -15.45
C ARG A 95 -20.79 45.19 -16.67
N ARG A 96 -19.61 44.58 -16.48
CA ARG A 96 -18.89 43.93 -17.59
C ARG A 96 -19.90 43.01 -18.27
N PRO A 97 -20.22 43.21 -19.55
CA PRO A 97 -20.95 42.19 -20.29
C PRO A 97 -20.12 40.91 -20.13
N LYS A 98 -20.77 39.78 -19.82
CA LYS A 98 -20.15 38.49 -20.11
C LYS A 98 -19.75 38.60 -21.57
N LEU A 99 -18.45 38.66 -21.86
CA LEU A 99 -17.96 38.63 -23.22
C LEU A 99 -18.59 37.38 -23.79
N ASN A 100 -19.58 37.55 -24.66
CA ASN A 100 -20.08 36.48 -25.48
C ASN A 100 -18.85 36.14 -26.32
N ARG A 101 -18.17 35.07 -25.93
CA ARG A 101 -16.90 34.66 -26.53
C ARG A 101 -17.30 34.27 -27.94
N GLU A 102 -17.21 35.23 -28.85
CA GLU A 102 -17.54 35.05 -30.25
C GLU A 102 -16.85 33.77 -30.70
N ASN A 103 -17.64 32.86 -31.28
CA ASN A 103 -17.18 31.58 -31.77
C ASN A 103 -16.08 31.82 -32.79
N LEU A 104 -14.83 31.80 -32.34
CA LEU A 104 -13.69 31.48 -33.19
C LEU A 104 -14.03 30.13 -33.87
N PRO A 105 -13.67 29.91 -35.14
CA PRO A 105 -13.92 28.65 -35.85
C PRO A 105 -13.00 27.52 -35.36
N GLY A 106 -12.98 27.30 -34.04
CA GLY A 106 -12.21 26.29 -33.34
C GLY A 106 -13.13 25.56 -32.36
N VAL A 107 -12.88 24.26 -32.20
CA VAL A 107 -13.63 23.41 -31.27
C VAL A 107 -13.36 23.88 -29.84
N SER A 108 -14.43 24.24 -29.10
CA SER A 108 -14.33 24.62 -27.69
C SER A 108 -14.59 23.43 -26.78
N TRP A 109 -13.57 23.04 -26.02
CA TRP A 109 -13.65 22.01 -24.98
C TRP A 109 -14.48 22.44 -23.76
N ASP A 110 -14.85 23.72 -23.65
CA ASP A 110 -15.73 24.22 -22.58
C ASP A 110 -17.15 23.64 -22.64
N SER A 111 -17.54 23.08 -23.80
CA SER A 111 -18.84 22.44 -24.01
C SER A 111 -18.90 20.97 -23.58
N LEU A 112 -17.75 20.35 -23.32
CA LEU A 112 -17.66 18.95 -22.90
C LEU A 112 -18.28 18.78 -21.49
N PRO A 113 -19.07 17.73 -21.19
CA PRO A 113 -19.56 17.41 -19.84
C PRO A 113 -18.46 17.20 -18.79
N ASP A 114 -18.79 17.39 -17.51
CA ASP A 114 -17.82 17.24 -16.40
C ASP A 114 -17.31 15.79 -16.31
N GLU A 115 -18.16 14.80 -16.55
CA GLU A 115 -17.82 13.38 -16.49
C GLU A 115 -16.78 12.98 -17.53
N LEU A 116 -16.85 13.57 -18.72
CA LEU A 116 -15.86 13.33 -19.78
C LEU A 116 -14.54 14.05 -19.49
N LEU A 117 -14.57 15.24 -18.88
CA LEU A 117 -13.36 15.91 -18.40
C LEU A 117 -12.70 15.13 -17.25
N LEU A 118 -13.48 14.58 -16.32
CA LEU A 118 -12.97 13.68 -15.27
C LEU A 118 -12.39 12.41 -15.88
N GLY A 119 -13.04 11.83 -16.89
CA GLY A 119 -12.50 10.72 -17.66
C GLY A 119 -11.13 11.05 -18.28
N ILE A 120 -10.98 12.23 -18.90
CA ILE A 120 -9.70 12.71 -19.44
C ILE A 120 -8.66 12.92 -18.33
N PHE A 121 -9.05 13.58 -17.24
CA PHE A 121 -8.15 13.87 -16.12
C PHE A 121 -7.69 12.60 -15.39
N SER A 122 -8.50 11.55 -15.39
CA SER A 122 -8.13 10.24 -14.84
C SER A 122 -6.97 9.58 -15.60
N CYS A 123 -6.69 10.02 -16.84
CA CYS A 123 -5.55 9.55 -17.63
C CYS A 123 -4.25 10.33 -17.35
N LEU A 124 -4.28 11.40 -16.55
CA LEU A 124 -3.13 12.25 -16.28
C LEU A 124 -2.36 11.76 -15.06
N CYS A 125 -1.03 11.87 -15.09
CA CYS A 125 -0.25 11.66 -13.87
C CYS A 125 -0.42 12.84 -12.90
N LEU A 126 -0.10 12.65 -11.62
CA LEU A 126 -0.27 13.70 -10.59
C LEU A 126 0.36 15.07 -10.98
N PRO A 127 1.60 15.16 -11.48
CA PRO A 127 2.16 16.43 -11.96
C PRO A 127 1.29 17.11 -13.02
N GLU A 128 0.79 16.35 -13.99
CA GLU A 128 -0.04 16.85 -15.08
C GLU A 128 -1.43 17.27 -14.57
N LEU A 129 -2.02 16.48 -13.67
CA LEU A 129 -3.28 16.81 -13.01
C LEU A 129 -3.19 18.16 -12.27
N LEU A 130 -2.07 18.39 -11.58
CA LEU A 130 -1.80 19.67 -10.94
C LEU A 130 -1.56 20.80 -11.95
N LYS A 131 -0.88 20.53 -13.08
CA LYS A 131 -0.71 21.50 -14.17
C LYS A 131 -2.07 21.91 -14.75
N VAL A 132 -2.97 20.98 -15.05
CA VAL A 132 -4.30 21.28 -15.64
C VAL A 132 -5.23 22.04 -14.67
N SER A 133 -5.03 21.89 -13.37
CA SER A 133 -5.79 22.67 -12.36
C SER A 133 -5.60 24.19 -12.52
N SER A 134 -4.53 24.63 -13.17
CA SER A 134 -4.22 26.05 -13.37
C SER A 134 -4.89 26.69 -14.59
N VAL A 135 -5.56 25.90 -15.45
CA VAL A 135 -6.09 26.34 -16.75
C VAL A 135 -7.29 27.28 -16.59
N CYS A 136 -8.32 26.85 -15.88
CA CYS A 136 -9.53 27.64 -15.64
C CYS A 136 -10.22 27.20 -14.33
N LYS A 137 -11.21 27.98 -13.87
CA LYS A 137 -11.93 27.65 -12.61
C LYS A 137 -12.62 26.29 -12.65
N ARG A 138 -13.20 25.92 -13.80
CA ARG A 138 -13.88 24.64 -13.98
C ARG A 138 -12.89 23.49 -13.86
N TRP A 139 -11.76 23.59 -14.58
CA TRP A 139 -10.69 22.59 -14.52
C TRP A 139 -10.04 22.51 -13.14
N TYR A 140 -9.89 23.64 -12.44
CA TYR A 140 -9.47 23.64 -11.04
C TYR A 140 -10.41 22.79 -10.19
N HIS A 141 -11.73 23.03 -10.26
CA HIS A 141 -12.69 22.25 -9.47
C HIS A 141 -12.67 20.75 -9.82
N LEU A 142 -12.61 20.41 -11.12
CA LEU A 142 -12.60 19.02 -11.58
C LEU A 142 -11.29 18.31 -11.28
N ALA A 143 -10.14 18.98 -11.37
CA ALA A 143 -8.84 18.38 -11.03
C ALA A 143 -8.74 17.99 -9.54
N PHE A 144 -9.60 18.56 -8.69
CA PHE A 144 -9.69 18.26 -7.26
C PHE A 144 -10.93 17.45 -6.88
N ASP A 145 -11.61 16.83 -7.85
CA ASP A 145 -12.76 15.95 -7.60
C ASP A 145 -12.34 14.64 -6.92
N GLU A 146 -13.12 14.16 -5.94
CA GLU A 146 -12.81 12.96 -5.14
C GLU A 146 -12.52 11.73 -6.02
N SER A 147 -13.17 11.60 -7.18
CA SER A 147 -12.97 10.47 -8.09
C SER A 147 -11.53 10.33 -8.61
N LEU A 148 -10.79 11.44 -8.71
CA LEU A 148 -9.41 11.44 -9.23
C LEU A 148 -8.35 11.17 -8.16
N TRP A 149 -8.72 11.21 -6.88
CA TRP A 149 -7.79 11.11 -5.75
C TRP A 149 -7.94 9.80 -4.97
N GLN A 150 -8.68 8.81 -5.48
CA GLN A 150 -8.84 7.51 -4.81
C GLN A 150 -7.49 6.80 -4.60
N THR A 151 -6.59 6.92 -5.56
CA THR A 151 -5.24 6.35 -5.53
C THR A 151 -4.20 7.46 -5.67
N LEU A 152 -3.23 7.49 -4.75
CA LEU A 152 -2.18 8.51 -4.75
C LEU A 152 -0.81 7.87 -4.52
N ASP A 153 0.12 8.09 -5.45
CA ASP A 153 1.52 7.64 -5.33
C ASP A 153 2.47 8.84 -5.20
N LEU A 154 3.18 8.91 -4.07
CA LEU A 154 4.20 9.91 -3.76
C LEU A 154 5.53 9.25 -3.35
N THR A 155 5.83 8.08 -3.90
CA THR A 155 7.08 7.34 -3.65
C THR A 155 8.32 8.22 -3.79
N GLY A 156 9.25 8.13 -2.82
CA GLY A 156 10.54 8.82 -2.90
C GLY A 156 10.49 10.33 -2.72
N ARG A 157 9.33 10.92 -2.38
CA ARG A 157 9.18 12.38 -2.27
C ARG A 157 9.56 12.89 -0.87
N ASN A 158 10.10 14.12 -0.84
CA ASN A 158 10.25 14.89 0.38
C ASN A 158 9.01 15.77 0.58
N LEU A 159 8.24 15.49 1.64
CA LEU A 159 6.91 16.02 1.85
C LEU A 159 6.80 16.63 3.24
N HIS A 160 6.09 17.76 3.32
CA HIS A 160 5.64 18.26 4.60
C HIS A 160 4.49 17.38 5.11
N PRO A 161 4.48 16.92 6.37
CA PRO A 161 3.44 16.03 6.89
C PRO A 161 2.03 16.58 6.80
N ASP A 162 1.84 17.87 7.04
CA ASP A 162 0.53 18.52 6.88
C ASP A 162 0.03 18.49 5.43
N VAL A 163 0.93 18.50 4.43
CA VAL A 163 0.54 18.30 3.02
C VAL A 163 -0.01 16.89 2.82
N VAL A 164 0.65 15.88 3.40
CA VAL A 164 0.15 14.50 3.39
C VAL A 164 -1.21 14.42 4.08
N GLY A 165 -1.35 14.98 5.28
CA GLY A 165 -2.64 15.02 6.00
C GLY A 165 -3.77 15.65 5.19
N ARG A 166 -3.49 16.78 4.51
CA ARG A 166 -4.45 17.42 3.61
C ARG A 166 -4.82 16.54 2.42
N LEU A 167 -3.84 15.88 1.81
CA LEU A 167 -4.07 14.97 0.70
C LEU A 167 -4.94 13.79 1.13
N LEU A 168 -4.62 13.15 2.26
CA LEU A 168 -5.39 12.03 2.80
C LEU A 168 -6.83 12.44 3.17
N SER A 169 -7.02 13.68 3.63
CA SER A 169 -8.35 14.23 3.95
C SER A 169 -9.27 14.38 2.73
N ARG A 170 -8.74 14.28 1.50
CA ARG A 170 -9.53 14.34 0.25
C ARG A 170 -10.26 13.05 -0.11
N GLY A 171 -10.18 12.02 0.74
CA GLY A 171 -10.83 10.74 0.45
C GLY A 171 -9.94 9.74 -0.29
N VAL A 172 -8.62 9.89 -0.17
CA VAL A 172 -7.67 8.88 -0.65
C VAL A 172 -7.99 7.53 -0.02
N VAL A 173 -8.12 6.51 -0.85
CA VAL A 173 -8.37 5.11 -0.45
C VAL A 173 -7.08 4.31 -0.44
N ALA A 174 -6.23 4.48 -1.46
CA ALA A 174 -4.92 3.86 -1.55
C ALA A 174 -3.82 4.92 -1.61
N PHE A 175 -2.93 4.90 -0.63
CA PHE A 175 -1.81 5.82 -0.50
C PHE A 175 -0.49 5.07 -0.53
N ARG A 176 0.29 5.30 -1.59
CA ARG A 176 1.63 4.72 -1.77
C ARG A 176 2.66 5.81 -1.58
N CYS A 177 3.46 5.72 -0.52
CA CYS A 177 4.51 6.68 -0.22
C CYS A 177 5.75 6.03 0.43
N PRO A 178 6.27 4.91 -0.10
CA PRO A 178 7.50 4.30 0.40
C PRO A 178 8.72 5.16 0.08
N ARG A 179 9.78 5.01 0.88
CA ARG A 179 11.06 5.72 0.74
C ARG A 179 10.92 7.24 0.71
N SER A 180 9.89 7.76 1.38
CA SER A 180 9.61 9.19 1.47
C SER A 180 10.34 9.84 2.64
N PHE A 181 10.43 11.16 2.63
CA PHE A 181 11.06 11.94 3.69
C PHE A 181 10.04 12.91 4.29
N MET A 182 9.82 12.82 5.59
CA MET A 182 8.87 13.60 6.39
C MET A 182 9.54 13.99 7.73
N ASP A 183 10.50 14.90 7.66
CA ASP A 183 11.33 15.34 8.80
C ASP A 183 10.84 16.66 9.41
N GLN A 184 9.53 16.90 9.38
CA GLN A 184 8.91 18.11 9.94
C GLN A 184 7.82 17.70 10.93
N PRO A 185 7.42 18.57 11.87
CA PRO A 185 6.35 18.26 12.80
C PRO A 185 4.98 18.25 12.10
N PHE A 186 4.13 17.33 12.50
CA PHE A 186 2.71 17.30 12.11
C PHE A 186 1.90 18.16 13.08
N VAL A 187 1.36 19.29 12.61
CA VAL A 187 0.76 20.33 13.47
C VAL A 187 -0.73 20.48 13.21
N GLU A 188 -1.17 20.28 11.97
CA GLU A 188 -2.57 20.43 11.60
C GLU A 188 -3.42 19.26 12.13
N ARG A 189 -4.68 19.57 12.46
CA ARG A 189 -5.67 18.56 12.84
C ARG A 189 -6.53 18.23 11.65
N PHE A 190 -6.73 16.93 11.42
CA PHE A 190 -7.49 16.43 10.29
C PHE A 190 -8.73 15.68 10.76
N SER A 191 -9.70 15.51 9.86
CA SER A 191 -10.79 14.56 10.07
C SER A 191 -10.28 13.13 9.82
N PRO A 192 -10.99 12.09 10.31
CA PRO A 192 -10.60 10.70 10.08
C PRO A 192 -10.44 10.40 8.59
N PHE A 193 -9.33 9.74 8.24
CA PHE A 193 -9.01 9.44 6.85
C PHE A 193 -9.83 8.24 6.33
N ARG A 194 -10.09 8.24 5.01
CA ARG A 194 -10.76 7.13 4.32
C ARG A 194 -9.80 6.04 3.85
N VAL A 195 -8.50 6.19 4.10
CA VAL A 195 -7.46 5.30 3.61
C VAL A 195 -7.69 3.88 4.11
N GLN A 196 -7.60 2.94 3.17
CA GLN A 196 -7.71 1.51 3.38
C GLN A 196 -6.40 0.79 3.06
N HIS A 197 -5.63 1.34 2.12
CA HIS A 197 -4.34 0.78 1.71
C HIS A 197 -3.27 1.84 1.88
N MET A 198 -2.26 1.57 2.70
CA MET A 198 -1.20 2.54 2.99
C MET A 198 0.16 1.84 3.00
N ASP A 199 1.10 2.39 2.23
CA ASP A 199 2.49 1.96 2.24
C ASP A 199 3.41 3.15 2.54
N LEU A 200 4.08 3.09 3.70
CA LEU A 200 5.07 4.07 4.14
C LEU A 200 6.46 3.41 4.29
N SER A 201 6.65 2.21 3.77
CA SER A 201 7.85 1.41 4.00
C SER A 201 9.14 2.15 3.63
N ASN A 202 10.18 1.91 4.44
CA ASN A 202 11.53 2.43 4.24
C ASN A 202 11.61 3.97 4.12
N SER A 203 10.63 4.69 4.68
CA SER A 203 10.61 6.15 4.72
C SER A 203 11.35 6.70 5.93
N VAL A 204 11.73 7.97 5.88
CA VAL A 204 12.29 8.70 7.03
C VAL A 204 11.18 9.59 7.58
N ILE A 205 10.53 9.13 8.65
CA ILE A 205 9.39 9.80 9.29
C ILE A 205 9.66 9.86 10.79
N ASP A 206 9.51 11.03 11.40
CA ASP A 206 9.57 11.13 12.86
C ASP A 206 8.43 10.35 13.53
N VAL A 207 8.70 9.75 14.68
CA VAL A 207 7.73 8.93 15.43
C VAL A 207 6.47 9.74 15.78
N SER A 208 6.61 11.02 16.12
CA SER A 208 5.47 11.87 16.46
C SER A 208 4.59 12.17 15.24
N THR A 209 5.21 12.39 14.08
CA THR A 209 4.53 12.59 12.80
C THR A 209 3.81 11.33 12.35
N LEU A 210 4.45 10.17 12.45
CA LEU A 210 3.84 8.88 12.11
C LEU A 210 2.64 8.59 13.01
N HIS A 211 2.77 8.84 14.32
CA HIS A 211 1.66 8.74 15.27
C HIS A 211 0.51 9.69 14.91
N GLY A 212 0.82 10.94 14.57
CA GLY A 212 -0.16 11.94 14.15
C GLY A 212 -0.97 11.47 12.94
N LEU A 213 -0.31 10.97 11.90
CA LEU A 213 -0.97 10.45 10.71
C LEU A 213 -1.83 9.21 11.01
N LEU A 214 -1.27 8.19 11.66
CA LEU A 214 -1.96 6.93 11.91
C LEU A 214 -3.10 7.05 12.93
N SER A 215 -3.06 8.04 13.83
CA SER A 215 -4.15 8.29 14.78
C SER A 215 -5.50 8.65 14.11
N HIS A 216 -5.47 9.08 12.84
CA HIS A 216 -6.66 9.39 12.05
C HIS A 216 -7.11 8.22 11.16
N CYS A 217 -6.42 7.08 11.20
CA CYS A 217 -6.70 5.92 10.36
C CYS A 217 -7.49 4.85 11.14
N SER A 218 -8.76 4.64 10.82
CA SER A 218 -9.59 3.56 11.43
C SER A 218 -10.11 2.54 10.42
N LYS A 219 -9.80 2.70 9.12
CA LYS A 219 -10.33 1.88 8.01
C LYS A 219 -9.27 1.08 7.26
N LEU A 220 -8.05 0.98 7.78
CA LEU A 220 -6.96 0.26 7.13
C LEU A 220 -7.28 -1.23 6.98
N GLN A 221 -6.95 -1.75 5.80
CA GLN A 221 -7.03 -3.16 5.42
C GLN A 221 -5.65 -3.69 5.05
N ASN A 222 -4.85 -2.91 4.30
CA ASN A 222 -3.47 -3.27 3.94
C ASN A 222 -2.54 -2.16 4.42
N LEU A 223 -1.59 -2.47 5.29
CA LEU A 223 -0.63 -1.51 5.83
C LEU A 223 0.79 -2.06 5.76
N SER A 224 1.71 -1.24 5.26
CA SER A 224 3.15 -1.48 5.33
C SER A 224 3.86 -0.32 6.02
N LEU A 225 4.54 -0.61 7.13
CA LEU A 225 5.40 0.30 7.88
C LEU A 225 6.85 -0.22 7.95
N GLU A 226 7.21 -1.13 7.05
CA GLU A 226 8.51 -1.81 7.05
C GLU A 226 9.68 -0.83 7.20
N GLY A 227 10.64 -1.16 8.06
CA GLY A 227 11.85 -0.38 8.31
C GLY A 227 11.63 0.91 9.11
N LEU A 228 10.41 1.19 9.58
CA LEU A 228 10.12 2.37 10.39
C LEU A 228 10.30 2.10 11.89
N ARG A 229 10.82 3.10 12.61
CA ARG A 229 10.78 3.12 14.08
C ARG A 229 9.39 3.52 14.54
N LEU A 230 8.80 2.72 15.41
CA LEU A 230 7.45 2.90 15.95
C LEU A 230 7.50 3.27 17.43
N SER A 231 6.35 3.17 18.10
CA SER A 231 6.18 3.32 19.54
C SER A 231 4.90 2.62 20.00
N ASP A 232 4.77 2.33 21.29
CA ASP A 232 3.55 1.74 21.86
C ASP A 232 2.27 2.53 21.50
N PRO A 233 2.23 3.87 21.58
CA PRO A 233 1.07 4.65 21.12
C PRO A 233 0.71 4.41 19.65
N ILE A 234 1.70 4.29 18.76
CA ILE A 234 1.45 4.00 17.35
C ILE A 234 0.79 2.63 17.20
N VAL A 235 1.39 1.60 17.79
CA VAL A 235 0.90 0.22 17.70
C VAL A 235 -0.49 0.08 18.32
N ASN A 236 -0.77 0.76 19.44
CA ASN A 236 -2.08 0.78 20.05
C ASN A 236 -3.13 1.51 19.20
N ASN A 237 -2.76 2.55 18.44
CA ASN A 237 -3.67 3.17 17.47
C ASN A 237 -3.97 2.23 16.30
N LEU A 238 -2.98 1.48 15.82
CA LEU A 238 -3.19 0.46 14.77
C LEU A 238 -4.19 -0.62 15.19
N ALA A 239 -4.30 -0.91 16.49
CA ALA A 239 -5.29 -1.86 17.00
C ALA A 239 -6.75 -1.42 16.73
N GLN A 240 -6.99 -0.13 16.45
CA GLN A 240 -8.31 0.36 16.03
C GLN A 240 -8.71 -0.12 14.63
N ASN A 241 -7.75 -0.60 13.82
CA ASN A 241 -7.98 -1.13 12.49
C ASN A 241 -8.34 -2.63 12.53
N THR A 242 -9.50 -2.96 13.09
CA THR A 242 -9.96 -4.36 13.25
C THR A 242 -10.23 -5.08 11.91
N ASN A 243 -10.31 -4.34 10.80
CA ASN A 243 -10.45 -4.87 9.45
C ASN A 243 -9.11 -5.06 8.71
N LEU A 244 -7.97 -4.98 9.41
CA LEU A 244 -6.68 -5.30 8.81
C LEU A 244 -6.66 -6.74 8.27
N VAL A 245 -6.28 -6.86 7.01
CA VAL A 245 -6.11 -8.10 6.25
C VAL A 245 -4.63 -8.37 6.04
N ARG A 246 -3.84 -7.34 5.68
CA ARG A 246 -2.40 -7.44 5.49
C ARG A 246 -1.66 -6.41 6.33
N LEU A 247 -0.67 -6.88 7.08
CA LEU A 247 0.16 -6.03 7.91
C LEU A 247 1.63 -6.40 7.76
N ASN A 248 2.43 -5.45 7.29
CA ASN A 248 3.88 -5.56 7.22
C ASN A 248 4.55 -4.59 8.20
N LEU A 249 5.14 -5.15 9.25
CA LEU A 249 5.96 -4.48 10.25
C LEU A 249 7.41 -5.01 10.23
N SER A 250 7.86 -5.55 9.10
CA SER A 250 9.22 -6.06 8.94
C SER A 250 10.25 -4.99 9.28
N GLY A 251 11.28 -5.33 10.06
CA GLY A 251 12.33 -4.39 10.43
C GLY A 251 11.90 -3.25 11.37
N CYS A 252 10.65 -3.24 11.85
CA CYS A 252 10.19 -2.22 12.78
C CYS A 252 10.77 -2.41 14.19
N SER A 253 10.77 -1.33 14.98
CA SER A 253 11.31 -1.30 16.34
C SER A 253 10.60 -0.29 17.24
N GLY A 254 10.96 -0.24 18.52
CA GLY A 254 10.48 0.79 19.45
C GLY A 254 9.15 0.51 20.14
N PHE A 255 8.59 -0.70 20.07
CA PHE A 255 7.34 -1.07 20.73
C PHE A 255 7.46 -2.35 21.57
N SER A 256 6.67 -2.43 22.62
CA SER A 256 6.66 -3.51 23.61
C SER A 256 5.81 -4.71 23.19
N GLU A 257 6.02 -5.83 23.88
CA GLU A 257 5.22 -7.04 23.72
C GLU A 257 3.74 -6.80 24.12
N SER A 258 3.49 -5.84 25.02
CA SER A 258 2.13 -5.50 25.46
C SER A 258 1.33 -4.75 24.39
N ALA A 259 1.97 -3.83 23.67
CA ALA A 259 1.37 -3.14 22.55
C ALA A 259 1.14 -4.12 21.37
N LEU A 260 2.14 -4.96 21.07
CA LEU A 260 2.01 -6.01 20.05
C LEU A 260 0.84 -6.95 20.35
N LYS A 261 0.70 -7.40 21.61
CA LYS A 261 -0.43 -8.23 22.05
C LYS A 261 -1.77 -7.56 21.75
N THR A 262 -1.89 -6.28 22.07
CA THR A 262 -3.12 -5.50 21.87
C THR A 262 -3.48 -5.40 20.39
N LEU A 263 -2.48 -5.15 19.53
CA LEU A 263 -2.64 -5.10 18.09
C LEU A 263 -3.12 -6.45 17.53
N LEU A 264 -2.40 -7.53 17.80
CA LEU A 264 -2.70 -8.85 17.25
C LEU A 264 -4.06 -9.38 17.73
N SER A 265 -4.41 -9.13 18.99
CA SER A 265 -5.71 -9.53 19.55
C SER A 265 -6.89 -8.76 18.92
N SER A 266 -6.66 -7.56 18.39
CA SER A 266 -7.70 -6.72 17.79
C SER A 266 -7.91 -7.02 16.30
N CYS A 267 -6.85 -7.40 15.58
CA CYS A 267 -6.87 -7.70 14.14
C CYS A 267 -7.32 -9.15 13.85
N CYS A 268 -8.59 -9.46 14.13
CA CYS A 268 -9.14 -10.82 13.98
C CYS A 268 -9.40 -11.27 12.53
N ARG A 269 -9.21 -10.39 11.55
CA ARG A 269 -9.38 -10.67 10.11
C ARG A 269 -8.07 -10.74 9.34
N LEU A 270 -6.96 -10.77 10.07
CA LEU A 270 -5.63 -10.75 9.48
C LEU A 270 -5.38 -12.04 8.69
N ASP A 271 -4.96 -11.89 7.45
CA ASP A 271 -4.66 -12.97 6.52
C ASP A 271 -3.15 -13.08 6.29
N GLU A 272 -2.48 -11.92 6.15
CA GLU A 272 -1.03 -11.83 5.93
C GLU A 272 -0.36 -10.96 7.01
N LEU A 273 0.64 -11.53 7.67
CA LEU A 273 1.42 -10.85 8.70
C LEU A 273 2.92 -11.04 8.47
N ASN A 274 3.62 -9.92 8.34
CA ASN A 274 5.07 -9.90 8.35
C ASN A 274 5.58 -9.13 9.58
N LEU A 275 6.22 -9.86 10.51
CA LEU A 275 6.88 -9.32 11.70
C LEU A 275 8.40 -9.58 11.65
N SER A 276 8.96 -9.97 10.51
CA SER A 276 10.36 -10.38 10.43
C SER A 276 11.34 -9.27 10.79
N TRP A 277 12.53 -9.65 11.25
CA TRP A 277 13.66 -8.74 11.47
C TRP A 277 13.40 -7.53 12.39
N CYS A 278 12.39 -7.58 13.26
CA CYS A 278 12.21 -6.60 14.33
C CYS A 278 13.34 -6.73 15.36
N TYR A 279 14.44 -6.00 15.15
CA TYR A 279 15.73 -6.25 15.80
C TYR A 279 15.76 -6.01 17.32
N GLU A 280 14.80 -5.26 17.86
CA GLU A 280 14.64 -5.04 19.31
C GLU A 280 13.78 -6.14 19.99
N PHE A 281 13.19 -7.05 19.23
CA PHE A 281 12.33 -8.09 19.78
C PHE A 281 13.11 -9.09 20.63
N THR A 282 12.55 -9.36 21.81
CA THR A 282 12.98 -10.43 22.72
C THR A 282 12.12 -11.68 22.55
N GLU A 283 12.47 -12.77 23.22
CA GLU A 283 11.66 -14.00 23.30
C GLU A 283 10.19 -13.71 23.66
N LYS A 284 9.94 -12.75 24.57
CA LYS A 284 8.57 -12.36 24.94
C LYS A 284 7.74 -11.85 23.77
N HIS A 285 8.36 -11.12 22.83
CA HIS A 285 7.65 -10.60 21.66
C HIS A 285 7.26 -11.75 20.72
N VAL A 286 8.17 -12.71 20.53
CA VAL A 286 7.91 -13.91 19.73
C VAL A 286 6.79 -14.75 20.35
N GLN A 287 6.86 -15.01 21.66
CA GLN A 287 5.82 -15.70 22.41
C GLN A 287 4.46 -15.01 22.28
N VAL A 288 4.42 -13.68 22.40
CA VAL A 288 3.18 -12.90 22.19
C VAL A 288 2.69 -13.06 20.76
N ALA A 289 3.57 -12.97 19.76
CA ALA A 289 3.21 -13.07 18.35
C ALA A 289 2.52 -14.41 18.04
N VAL A 290 3.13 -15.53 18.41
CA VAL A 290 2.56 -16.87 18.16
C VAL A 290 1.30 -17.13 18.98
N ALA A 291 1.20 -16.57 20.19
CA ALA A 291 0.05 -16.79 21.07
C ALA A 291 -1.18 -15.92 20.71
N HIS A 292 -1.01 -14.80 19.99
CA HIS A 292 -2.10 -13.84 19.75
C HIS A 292 -2.36 -13.52 18.28
N VAL A 293 -1.56 -14.04 17.34
CA VAL A 293 -1.87 -13.92 15.90
C VAL A 293 -3.25 -14.48 15.59
N SER A 294 -3.96 -13.92 14.61
CA SER A 294 -5.30 -14.42 14.24
C SER A 294 -5.23 -15.84 13.69
N GLU A 295 -6.23 -16.66 14.01
CA GLU A 295 -6.39 -18.03 13.47
C GLU A 295 -6.69 -18.01 11.95
N THR A 296 -7.10 -16.85 11.43
CA THR A 296 -7.37 -16.60 10.01
C THR A 296 -6.11 -16.42 9.18
N VAL A 297 -4.93 -16.26 9.80
CA VAL A 297 -3.69 -16.00 9.06
C VAL A 297 -3.32 -17.19 8.18
N THR A 298 -3.14 -16.91 6.90
CA THR A 298 -2.65 -17.88 5.90
C THR A 298 -1.19 -17.64 5.55
N GLN A 299 -0.67 -16.42 5.72
CA GLN A 299 0.71 -16.08 5.42
C GLN A 299 1.39 -15.41 6.62
N LEU A 300 2.42 -16.04 7.17
CA LEU A 300 3.15 -15.54 8.34
C LEU A 300 4.67 -15.55 8.13
N ASN A 301 5.31 -14.40 8.34
CA ASN A 301 6.76 -14.28 8.37
C ASN A 301 7.24 -13.86 9.77
N LEU A 302 7.97 -14.76 10.43
CA LEU A 302 8.63 -14.58 11.73
C LEU A 302 10.15 -14.83 11.62
N SER A 303 10.75 -14.54 10.46
CA SER A 303 12.18 -14.71 10.26
C SER A 303 13.04 -13.68 11.01
N GLY A 304 14.29 -14.04 11.30
CA GLY A 304 15.31 -13.12 11.84
C GLY A 304 15.50 -13.12 13.36
N TYR A 305 14.74 -13.93 14.11
CA TYR A 305 14.79 -13.91 15.58
C TYR A 305 15.85 -14.83 16.22
N ARG A 306 16.53 -15.68 15.43
CA ARG A 306 17.66 -16.52 15.87
C ARG A 306 17.36 -17.32 17.13
N LYS A 307 17.94 -16.91 18.27
CA LYS A 307 17.83 -17.58 19.57
C LYS A 307 16.54 -17.25 20.33
N ASN A 308 15.76 -16.27 19.88
CA ASN A 308 14.56 -15.82 20.56
C ASN A 308 13.31 -16.59 20.13
N LEU A 309 13.37 -17.33 19.01
CA LEU A 309 12.31 -18.23 18.57
C LEU A 309 12.68 -19.65 18.99
N GLN A 310 11.76 -20.35 19.66
CA GLN A 310 11.97 -21.69 20.20
C GLN A 310 10.99 -22.69 19.59
N ARG A 311 11.26 -23.98 19.76
CA ARG A 311 10.36 -25.05 19.31
C ARG A 311 8.97 -24.97 19.95
N SER A 312 8.89 -24.55 21.22
CA SER A 312 7.61 -24.32 21.91
C SER A 312 6.75 -23.27 21.21
N ASP A 313 7.39 -22.27 20.59
CA ASP A 313 6.69 -21.20 19.88
C ASP A 313 6.09 -21.72 18.58
N ILE A 314 6.79 -22.63 17.87
CA ILE A 314 6.24 -23.34 16.71
C ILE A 314 5.04 -24.18 17.13
N SER A 315 5.16 -24.94 18.21
CA SER A 315 4.04 -25.76 18.72
C SER A 315 2.82 -24.90 19.03
N ALA A 316 3.03 -23.74 19.67
CA ALA A 316 1.96 -22.78 19.96
C ALA A 316 1.35 -22.20 18.68
N LEU A 317 2.18 -21.84 17.69
CA LEU A 317 1.74 -21.30 16.40
C LEU A 317 0.89 -22.32 15.64
N VAL A 318 1.40 -23.54 15.46
CA VAL A 318 0.72 -24.62 14.73
C VAL A 318 -0.61 -24.98 15.39
N GLY A 319 -0.63 -25.03 16.73
CA GLY A 319 -1.86 -25.32 17.49
C GLY A 319 -2.95 -24.25 17.33
N ARG A 320 -2.59 -23.02 16.97
CA ARG A 320 -3.53 -21.90 16.81
C ARG A 320 -3.86 -21.54 15.36
N CYS A 321 -2.93 -21.72 14.44
CA CYS A 321 -3.05 -21.27 13.06
C CYS A 321 -3.00 -22.47 12.09
N PRO A 322 -4.04 -23.32 12.05
CA PRO A 322 -4.06 -24.51 11.19
C PRO A 322 -4.21 -24.17 9.69
N SER A 323 -4.64 -22.94 9.38
CA SER A 323 -4.90 -22.45 8.01
C SER A 323 -3.65 -21.88 7.31
N LEU A 324 -2.46 -22.01 7.91
CA LEU A 324 -1.22 -21.50 7.32
C LEU A 324 -0.92 -22.18 5.98
N VAL A 325 -0.68 -21.35 4.97
CA VAL A 325 -0.27 -21.74 3.61
C VAL A 325 1.17 -21.33 3.35
N HIS A 326 1.58 -20.16 3.85
CA HIS A 326 2.95 -19.65 3.77
C HIS A 326 3.50 -19.40 5.18
N LEU A 327 4.62 -20.03 5.50
CA LEU A 327 5.30 -19.87 6.77
C LEU A 327 6.80 -19.64 6.54
N ASP A 328 7.29 -18.48 6.93
CA ASP A 328 8.72 -18.15 6.89
C ASP A 328 9.30 -18.04 8.30
N LEU A 329 10.19 -18.97 8.62
CA LEU A 329 10.94 -19.07 9.87
C LEU A 329 12.45 -18.98 9.62
N SER A 330 12.87 -18.37 8.51
CA SER A 330 14.29 -18.21 8.18
C SER A 330 15.08 -17.53 9.31
N ASP A 331 16.36 -17.85 9.41
CA ASP A 331 17.27 -17.36 10.45
C ASP A 331 16.84 -17.73 11.87
N SER A 332 16.17 -18.86 12.04
CA SER A 332 15.81 -19.43 13.35
C SER A 332 16.80 -20.54 13.71
N VAL A 333 17.92 -20.14 14.33
CA VAL A 333 19.09 -21.01 14.58
C VAL A 333 18.79 -22.15 15.56
N THR A 334 17.81 -21.99 16.43
CA THR A 334 17.38 -22.98 17.43
C THR A 334 16.60 -24.15 16.83
N LEU A 335 16.12 -24.01 15.60
CA LEU A 335 15.28 -25.02 14.96
C LEU A 335 16.13 -26.16 14.44
N LYS A 336 15.71 -27.37 14.80
CA LYS A 336 16.30 -28.64 14.39
C LYS A 336 15.26 -29.47 13.65
N SER A 337 15.66 -30.61 13.11
CA SER A 337 14.76 -31.54 12.41
C SER A 337 13.64 -32.11 13.30
N ASP A 338 13.74 -31.96 14.62
CA ASP A 338 12.74 -32.41 15.57
C ASP A 338 11.46 -31.56 15.58
N CYS A 339 11.43 -30.40 14.88
CA CYS A 339 10.25 -29.56 14.73
C CYS A 339 9.40 -29.87 13.47
N PHE A 340 9.86 -30.80 12.62
CA PHE A 340 9.10 -31.20 11.42
C PHE A 340 7.75 -31.87 11.71
N PRO A 341 7.60 -32.72 12.76
CA PRO A 341 6.30 -33.23 13.20
C PRO A 341 5.21 -32.16 13.37
N GLU A 342 5.59 -30.97 13.81
CA GLU A 342 4.70 -29.83 13.98
C GLU A 342 4.23 -29.28 12.63
N PHE A 343 5.10 -29.18 11.63
CA PHE A 343 4.70 -28.69 10.30
C PHE A 343 3.74 -29.64 9.57
N PHE A 344 3.83 -30.95 9.82
CA PHE A 344 2.88 -31.92 9.24
C PHE A 344 1.44 -31.76 9.74
N GLN A 345 1.22 -31.00 10.82
CA GLN A 345 -0.13 -30.70 11.31
C GLN A 345 -0.78 -29.55 10.49
N LEU A 346 0.00 -28.79 9.73
CA LEU A 346 -0.46 -27.72 8.86
C LEU A 346 -0.88 -28.30 7.50
N ASN A 347 -2.13 -28.76 7.40
CA ASN A 347 -2.64 -29.45 6.21
C ASN A 347 -2.66 -28.61 4.91
N TYR A 348 -2.58 -27.28 5.04
CA TYR A 348 -2.64 -26.35 3.92
C TYR A 348 -1.29 -25.72 3.57
N LEU A 349 -0.21 -26.08 4.29
CA LEU A 349 1.09 -25.48 4.10
C LEU A 349 1.66 -25.85 2.72
N GLN A 350 1.94 -24.84 1.91
CA GLN A 350 2.50 -24.98 0.56
C GLN A 350 3.89 -24.37 0.46
N HIS A 351 4.17 -23.32 1.24
CA HIS A 351 5.43 -22.59 1.19
C HIS A 351 6.05 -22.50 2.59
N LEU A 352 7.15 -23.22 2.79
CA LEU A 352 7.91 -23.22 4.03
C LEU A 352 9.33 -22.72 3.78
N SER A 353 9.73 -21.67 4.49
CA SER A 353 11.09 -21.11 4.42
C SER A 353 11.83 -21.36 5.74
N LEU A 354 12.92 -22.13 5.65
CA LEU A 354 13.84 -22.45 6.75
C LEU A 354 15.28 -22.07 6.39
N SER A 355 15.44 -21.00 5.60
CA SER A 355 16.75 -20.55 5.15
C SER A 355 17.60 -20.14 6.35
N ARG A 356 18.88 -20.53 6.37
CA ARG A 356 19.82 -20.19 7.46
C ARG A 356 19.41 -20.73 8.85
N CYS A 357 18.60 -21.80 8.89
CA CYS A 357 18.40 -22.63 10.08
C CYS A 357 19.54 -23.67 10.16
N TYR A 358 20.70 -23.25 10.67
CA TYR A 358 21.96 -24.00 10.57
C TYR A 358 21.97 -25.35 11.28
N ASP A 359 21.10 -25.55 12.28
CA ASP A 359 21.02 -26.80 13.04
C ASP A 359 20.09 -27.85 12.38
N ILE A 360 19.50 -27.52 11.22
CA ILE A 360 18.74 -28.48 10.40
C ILE A 360 19.71 -29.26 9.51
N ILE A 361 19.82 -30.57 9.78
CA ILE A 361 20.69 -31.47 9.04
C ILE A 361 20.01 -31.82 7.70
N PRO A 362 20.65 -31.58 6.53
CA PRO A 362 20.03 -31.82 5.22
C PRO A 362 19.52 -33.25 5.00
N GLU A 363 20.17 -34.25 5.62
CA GLU A 363 19.78 -35.66 5.53
C GLU A 363 18.38 -35.95 6.08
N THR A 364 17.83 -35.07 6.91
CA THR A 364 16.49 -35.20 7.50
C THR A 364 15.36 -34.66 6.60
N LEU A 365 15.71 -34.07 5.45
CA LEU A 365 14.77 -33.52 4.46
C LEU A 365 14.54 -34.46 3.26
N LEU A 366 15.29 -35.58 3.18
CA LEU A 366 15.14 -36.66 2.22
C LEU A 366 14.20 -37.73 2.77
#